data_AF-A0A7K0A192-F1
#
_entry.id   AF-A0A7K0A192-F1
#
_cell.length_a   1.000
_cell.length_b   1.000
_cell.length_c   1.000
_cell.angle_alpha   90.00
_cell.angle_beta   90.00
_cell.angle_gamma   90.00
#
_symmetry.space_group_name_H-M   'P 1'
#
loop_
_entity.id
_entity.type
_entity.pdbx_description
1 polymer ?
#
loop_
_entity_poly.entity_id
_entity_poly.type
_entity_poly.pdbx_seq_one_letter_code
_entity_poly.pdbx_strand_id
1 'polypeptide(L)' 'MQAHQLWHLVVLGVTLLAAAALAILVLAPLVFDGTPPDLARRRPLLLGLIALAALLLAAEWLFAH' A
#
# COMPACT_ATOMS: atom_id res chain seq x y z
N MET A 1 18.36 -13.45 -11.59
CA MET A 1 16.94 -13.28 -11.96
C MET A 1 16.86 -12.20 -13.03
N GLN A 2 16.02 -12.33 -14.05
CA GLN A 2 15.88 -11.27 -15.06
C GLN A 2 15.31 -10.02 -14.40
N ALA A 3 15.82 -8.83 -14.75
CA ALA A 3 15.42 -7.55 -14.14
C ALA A 3 13.90 -7.33 -14.16
N HIS A 4 13.24 -7.80 -15.22
CA HIS A 4 11.79 -7.76 -15.37
C HIS A 4 11.04 -8.60 -14.31
N GLN A 5 11.52 -9.80 -13.96
CA GLN A 5 10.92 -10.62 -12.92
C GLN A 5 11.08 -9.98 -11.53
N LEU A 6 12.25 -9.38 -11.26
CA LEU A 6 12.48 -8.65 -10.02
C LEU A 6 11.52 -7.46 -9.91
N TRP A 7 11.30 -6.73 -11.01
CA TRP A 7 10.37 -5.62 -11.07
C TRP A 7 8.93 -6.05 -10.73
N HIS A 8 8.43 -7.13 -11.33
CA HIS A 8 7.12 -7.71 -10.99
C HIS A 8 6.97 -8.04 -9.49
N LEU A 9 8.01 -8.64 -8.90
CA LEU A 9 8.00 -8.96 -7.46
C LEU A 9 7.96 -7.70 -6.58
N VAL A 10 8.66 -6.64 -6.98
CA VAL A 10 8.62 -5.35 -6.27
C VAL A 10 7.23 -4.73 -6.36
N VAL A 11 6.64 -4.64 -7.56
CA VAL A 11 5.29 -4.08 -7.76
C VAL A 11 4.27 -4.87 -6.97
N LEU A 12 4.32 -6.21 -7.02
CA LEU A 12 3.46 -7.09 -6.23
C LEU A 12 3.60 -6.84 -4.73
N GLY A 13 4.84 -6.81 -4.22
CA GLY A 13 5.12 -6.60 -2.80
C GLY A 13 4.59 -5.25 -2.30
N VAL A 14 4.82 -4.17 -3.07
CA VAL A 14 4.32 -2.83 -2.71
C VAL A 14 2.79 -2.77 -2.76
N THR A 15 2.17 -3.43 -3.74
CA THR A 15 0.70 -3.51 -3.85
C THR A 15 0.09 -4.23 -2.65
N LEU A 16 0.67 -5.35 -2.21
CA LEU A 16 0.24 -6.08 -1.02
C LEU A 16 0.41 -5.24 0.26
N LEU A 17 1.51 -4.50 0.38
CA LEU A 17 1.76 -3.61 1.51
C LEU A 17 0.71 -2.49 1.59
N ALA A 18 0.36 -1.88 0.46
CA ALA A 18 -0.70 -0.89 0.40
C ALA A 18 -2.08 -1.47 0.70
N ALA A 19 -2.39 -2.67 0.21
CA ALA A 19 -3.63 -3.37 0.54
C ALA A 19 -3.74 -3.61 2.06
N ALA A 20 -2.64 -4.04 2.70
CA ALA A 20 -2.58 -4.19 4.15
C ALA A 20 -2.77 -2.84 4.89
N ALA A 21 -2.13 -1.78 4.42
CA ALA A 21 -2.29 -0.43 4.99
C ALA A 21 -3.75 0.06 4.89
N LEU A 22 -4.40 -0.16 3.75
CA LEU A 22 -5.81 0.17 3.53
C LEU A 22 -6.72 -0.64 4.45
N ALA A 23 -6.47 -1.95 4.56
CA ALA A 23 -7.22 -2.82 5.46
C ALA A 23 -7.11 -2.34 6.91
N ILE A 24 -5.92 -1.93 7.38
CA ILE A 24 -5.75 -1.37 8.73
C ILE A 24 -6.57 -0.09 8.90
N LEU A 25 -6.53 0.83 7.93
CA LEU A 25 -7.28 2.09 8.00
C LEU A 25 -8.80 1.88 8.05
N VAL A 26 -9.31 0.87 7.36
CA VAL A 26 -10.75 0.59 7.25
C VAL A 26 -11.24 -0.29 8.40
N LEU A 27 -10.49 -1.33 8.76
CA LEU A 27 -10.93 -2.33 9.74
C LEU A 27 -10.64 -1.94 11.17
N ALA A 28 -9.55 -1.21 11.45
CA ALA A 28 -9.23 -0.85 12.83
C ALA A 28 -10.34 -0.02 13.51
N PRO A 29 -10.97 0.98 12.87
CA PRO A 29 -12.09 1.69 13.48
C PRO A 29 -13.28 0.79 13.81
N LEU A 30 -13.51 -0.25 13.00
CA LEU A 30 -14.60 -1.22 13.19
C LEU A 30 -14.31 -2.18 14.35
N VAL A 31 -13.06 -2.60 14.51
CA VAL A 31 -12.64 -3.54 15.57
C VAL A 31 -12.55 -2.86 16.93
N PHE A 32 -12.19 -1.58 16.97
CA PHE A 32 -11.93 -0.84 18.21
C PHE A 32 -13.03 0.19 18.55
N ASP A 33 -14.19 0.15 17.91
CA ASP A 33 -15.32 1.08 18.10
C ASP A 33 -14.90 2.57 18.04
N GLY A 34 -13.94 2.88 17.16
CA GLY A 34 -13.33 4.20 17.06
C GLY A 34 -11.91 4.16 16.50
N THR A 35 -11.39 5.32 16.06
CA THR A 35 -10.03 5.38 15.51
C THR A 35 -8.99 5.32 16.63
N PRO A 36 -8.10 4.31 16.67
CA PRO A 36 -7.05 4.26 17.68
C PRO A 36 -6.14 5.50 17.59
N PRO A 37 -5.69 6.08 18.72
CA PRO A 37 -4.86 7.29 18.71
C PRO A 37 -3.52 7.09 17.99
N ASP A 38 -2.95 5.88 18.08
CA ASP A 38 -1.73 5.53 17.33
C ASP A 38 -1.96 5.41 15.83
N LEU A 39 -3.15 4.95 15.43
CA LEU A 39 -3.54 4.90 14.02
C LEU A 39 -3.69 6.31 13.45
N ALA A 40 -4.30 7.22 14.21
CA ALA A 40 -4.41 8.61 13.79
C ALA A 40 -3.04 9.25 13.56
N ARG A 41 -2.06 8.97 14.43
CA ARG A 41 -0.68 9.46 14.28
C ARG A 41 0.05 8.86 13.07
N ARG A 42 -0.18 7.58 12.78
CA ARG A 42 0.47 6.85 11.66
C ARG A 42 -0.29 6.93 10.34
N ARG A 43 -1.50 7.48 10.34
CA ARG A 43 -2.35 7.67 9.15
C ARG A 43 -1.62 8.28 7.94
N PRO A 44 -0.84 9.38 8.05
CA PRO A 44 -0.13 9.94 6.89
C PRO A 44 0.87 8.96 6.29
N LEU A 45 1.54 8.14 7.11
CA LEU A 45 2.46 7.11 6.62
C LEU A 45 1.71 6.00 5.86
N LEU A 46 0.58 5.53 6.39
CA LEU A 46 -0.27 4.54 5.70
C LEU A 46 -0.81 5.07 4.36
N LEU A 47 -1.27 6.32 4.34
CA LEU A 47 -1.69 6.99 3.10
C LEU A 47 -0.52 7.15 2.11
N GLY A 48 0.68 7.45 2.60
CA GLY A 48 1.89 7.52 1.78
C GLY A 48 2.23 6.18 1.13
N LEU A 49 2.10 5.06 1.85
CA LEU A 49 2.30 3.71 1.30
C LEU A 49 1.28 3.39 0.20
N ILE A 50 0.01 3.75 0.42
CA ILE A 50 -1.05 3.57 -0.56
C ILE A 50 -0.78 4.40 -1.82
N ALA A 51 -0.42 5.67 -1.66
CA ALA A 51 -0.09 6.55 -2.78
C ALA A 51 1.14 6.06 -3.56
N LEU A 52 2.19 5.63 -2.86
CA LEU A 52 3.39 5.06 -3.48
C LEU A 52 3.05 3.80 -4.30
N ALA A 53 2.22 2.91 -3.77
CA ALA A 53 1.76 1.74 -4.50
C ALA A 53 0.95 2.10 -5.75
N ALA A 54 0.06 3.08 -5.65
CA ALA A 54 -0.70 3.57 -6.80
C ALA A 54 0.22 4.14 -7.89
N LEU A 55 1.26 4.89 -7.52
CA LEU A 55 2.25 5.42 -8.46
C LEU A 55 3.08 4.31 -9.11
N LEU A 56 3.53 3.33 -8.33
CA LEU A 56 4.28 2.19 -8.85
C LEU A 56 3.44 1.33 -9.80
N LEU A 57 2.17 1.11 -9.48
CA LEU A 57 1.25 0.37 -10.34
C LEU A 57 0.95 1.15 -11.63
N ALA A 58 0.78 2.48 -11.54
CA ALA A 58 0.63 3.33 -12.71
C ALA A 58 1.89 3.28 -13.60
N ALA A 59 3.09 3.35 -13.01
CA ALA A 59 4.34 3.21 -13.75
C ALA A 59 4.45 1.84 -14.41
N GLU A 60 4.14 0.76 -13.70
CA GLU A 60 4.11 -0.59 -14.27
C GLU A 60 3.16 -0.67 -15.48
N TRP A 61 1.97 -0.11 -15.35
CA TRP A 61 1.03 -0.07 -16.45
C TRP A 61 1.52 0.74 -17.65
N LEU A 62 2.19 1.88 -17.44
CA LEU A 62 2.68 2.74 -18.53
C LEU A 62 3.93 2.19 -19.23
N PHE A 63 4.80 1.48 -18.52
CA PHE A 63 6.11 1.07 -19.04
C PHE A 63 6.18 -0.41 -19.43
N ALA A 64 5.34 -1.27 -18.82
CA ALA A 64 5.34 -2.70 -19.11
C ALA A 64 4.16 -3.17 -19.98
N HIS A 65 3.11 -2.34 -20.14
CA HIS A 65 1.97 -2.59 -21.02
C HIS A 65 1.86 -1.50 -22.09
#